data_AF-A0A6M3QLF4-F1
#
_entry.id   AF-A0A6M3QLF4-F1
#
_cell.length_a   1.000
_cell.length_b   1.000
_cell.length_c   1.000
_cell.angle_alpha   90.00
_cell.angle_beta   90.00
_cell.angle_gamma   90.00
#
_symmetry.space_group_name_H-M   'P 1'
#
loop_
_entity.id
_entity.type
_entity.pdbx_description
1 polymer ?
#
loop_
_entity_poly.entity_id
_entity_poly.type
_entity_poly.pdbx_seq_one_letter_code
_entity_poly.pdbx_strand_id
1 'polypeptide(L)' 'MVREEVAGSTRTLQWKCVESRVDSTRLFYGCFILSPLMKGQAYTIGITIQKALLGEIEETCITRAASYNVLHEYSTIAGI' A
#
# COMPACT_ATOMS: atom_id res chain seq x y z
N MET A 1 -35.98 -8.03 6.35
CA MET A 1 -34.63 -7.77 5.82
C MET A 1 -34.80 -7.32 4.37
N VAL A 2 -34.93 -6.02 4.14
CA VAL A 2 -35.20 -5.45 2.81
C VAL A 2 -33.95 -5.63 1.95
N ARG A 3 -34.09 -6.33 0.82
CA ARG A 3 -33.06 -6.42 -0.21
C ARG A 3 -33.21 -5.17 -1.07
N GLU A 4 -32.36 -4.17 -0.86
CA GLU A 4 -32.17 -3.13 -1.87
C GLU A 4 -31.43 -3.76 -3.06
N GLU A 5 -32.21 -4.13 -4.07
CA GLU A 5 -31.74 -4.30 -5.45
C GLU A 5 -31.31 -2.92 -5.95
N VAL A 6 -30.04 -2.57 -5.73
CA VAL A 6 -29.45 -1.40 -6.38
C VAL A 6 -29.29 -1.75 -7.85
N ALA A 7 -30.21 -1.27 -8.67
CA ALA A 7 -30.13 -1.29 -10.13
C ALA A 7 -28.69 -0.92 -10.53
N GLY A 8 -28.02 -1.82 -11.26
CA GLY A 8 -26.60 -1.71 -11.60
C GLY A 8 -26.26 -0.30 -12.07
N SER A 9 -25.38 0.37 -11.32
CA SER A 9 -25.05 1.76 -11.58
C SER A 9 -24.40 1.88 -12.97
N THR A 10 -25.15 2.37 -13.95
CA THR A 10 -24.69 2.80 -15.28
C THR A 10 -23.81 4.04 -15.26
N ARG A 11 -23.51 4.58 -14.07
CA ARG A 11 -22.62 5.74 -13.90
C ARG A 11 -21.16 5.32 -14.09
N THR A 12 -20.39 6.19 -14.72
CA THR A 12 -18.95 6.05 -14.91
C THR A 12 -18.24 5.87 -13.56
N LEU A 13 -17.31 4.92 -13.51
CA LEU A 13 -16.43 4.71 -12.37
C LEU A 13 -15.59 5.98 -12.13
N GLN A 14 -15.64 6.49 -10.91
CA GLN A 14 -14.90 7.68 -10.48
C GLN A 14 -13.94 7.31 -9.35
N TRP A 15 -12.73 7.86 -9.44
CA TRP A 15 -11.73 7.80 -8.38
C TRP A 15 -11.41 9.23 -7.95
N LYS A 16 -11.28 9.45 -6.64
CA LYS A 16 -10.99 10.77 -6.08
C LYS A 16 -10.00 10.65 -4.93
N CYS A 17 -8.99 11.50 -4.94
CA CYS A 17 -8.13 11.71 -3.79
C CYS A 17 -8.89 12.53 -2.73
N VAL A 18 -9.01 11.97 -1.53
CA VAL A 18 -9.64 12.63 -0.36
C VAL A 18 -8.59 13.41 0.40
N GLU A 19 -7.46 12.76 0.65
CA GLU A 19 -6.35 13.31 1.41
C GLU A 19 -5.06 12.79 0.80
N SER A 20 -4.09 13.67 0.64
CA SER A 20 -2.71 13.31 0.35
C SER A 20 -1.84 14.27 1.13
N ARG A 21 -1.04 13.73 2.04
CA ARG A 21 -0.15 14.51 2.91
C ARG A 21 1.23 13.90 2.94
N VAL A 22 2.21 14.79 3.08
CA VAL A 22 3.61 14.45 3.32
C VAL A 22 3.92 14.93 4.72
N ASP A 23 3.93 14.00 5.68
CA ASP A 23 4.14 14.32 7.09
C ASP A 23 5.63 14.54 7.38
N SER A 24 6.51 13.81 6.69
CA SER A 24 7.96 14.03 6.70
C SER A 24 8.59 13.48 5.41
N THR A 25 9.90 13.68 5.22
CA THR A 25 10.67 13.06 4.13
C THR A 25 10.55 11.53 4.06
N ARG A 26 10.13 10.88 5.15
CA ARG A 26 9.95 9.42 5.23
C ARG A 26 8.50 8.97 5.40
N LEU A 27 7.55 9.89 5.59
CA LEU A 27 6.15 9.57 5.89
C LEU A 27 5.22 10.23 4.88
N PHE A 28 4.59 9.39 4.08
CA PHE A 28 3.62 9.76 3.05
C PHE A 28 2.30 9.08 3.37
N TYR A 29 1.21 9.84 3.40
CA TYR A 29 -0.14 9.31 3.61
C TYR A 29 -1.06 9.73 2.47
N GLY A 30 -1.87 8.78 2.00
CA GLY A 30 -2.85 8.99 0.95
C GLY A 30 -4.15 8.26 1.25
N CYS A 31 -5.28 8.92 1.02
CA CYS A 31 -6.62 8.37 1.13
C CYS A 31 -7.39 8.65 -0.17
N PHE A 32 -7.96 7.60 -0.75
CA PHE A 32 -8.67 7.65 -2.03
C PHE A 32 -10.03 6.97 -1.91
N ILE A 33 -11.02 7.50 -2.62
CA ILE A 33 -12.35 6.92 -2.75
C ILE A 33 -12.55 6.47 -4.19
N LEU A 34 -13.13 5.27 -4.33
CA LEU A 34 -13.55 4.70 -5.60
C LEU A 34 -15.07 4.46 -5.56
N SER A 35 -15.81 5.04 -6.50
CA SER A 35 -17.26 4.90 -6.56
C SER A 35 -17.81 5.19 -7.96
N PRO A 36 -18.98 4.66 -8.36
CA PRO A 36 -19.77 3.66 -7.65
C PRO A 36 -19.25 2.23 -7.89
N LEU A 37 -19.48 1.34 -6.92
CA LEU A 37 -19.14 -0.08 -7.02
C LEU A 37 -20.41 -0.92 -6.81
N MET A 38 -20.54 -2.02 -7.53
CA MET A 38 -21.59 -3.01 -7.31
C MET A 38 -21.34 -3.75 -5.99
N LYS A 39 -22.40 -4.31 -5.42
CA LYS A 39 -22.33 -5.11 -4.19
C LYS A 39 -21.31 -6.24 -4.35
N GLY A 40 -20.34 -6.30 -3.44
CA GLY A 40 -19.26 -7.30 -3.44
C GLY A 40 -18.00 -6.92 -4.24
N GLN A 41 -18.08 -6.00 -5.21
CA GLN A 41 -16.89 -5.57 -5.97
C GLN A 41 -15.86 -4.87 -5.10
N ALA A 42 -16.31 -4.03 -4.15
CA ALA A 42 -15.41 -3.32 -3.23
C ALA A 42 -14.52 -4.28 -2.42
N TYR A 43 -15.05 -5.44 -2.02
CA TYR A 43 -14.30 -6.44 -1.27
C TYR A 43 -13.21 -7.07 -2.15
N THR A 44 -13.55 -7.47 -3.37
CA THR A 44 -12.58 -8.03 -4.33
C THR A 44 -11.49 -7.02 -4.64
N ILE A 45 -11.85 -5.78 -4.98
CA ILE A 45 -10.89 -4.72 -5.31
C ILE A 45 -10.00 -4.41 -4.09
N GLY A 46 -10.58 -4.27 -2.90
CA GLY A 46 -9.84 -3.99 -1.67
C GLY A 46 -8.81 -5.06 -1.36
N ILE A 47 -9.18 -6.35 -1.47
CA ILE A 47 -8.24 -7.46 -1.25
C ILE A 47 -7.16 -7.49 -2.32
N THR A 48 -7.50 -7.30 -3.60
CA THR A 48 -6.52 -7.27 -4.68
C THR A 48 -5.52 -6.14 -4.48
N ILE A 49 -5.98 -4.92 -4.15
CA ILE A 49 -5.09 -3.79 -3.86
C ILE A 49 -4.21 -4.11 -2.65
N GLN A 50 -4.78 -4.59 -1.54
CA GLN A 50 -3.99 -4.91 -0.35
C GLN A 50 -2.88 -5.93 -0.64
N LYS A 51 -3.17 -6.96 -1.43
CA LYS A 51 -2.18 -7.97 -1.83
C LYS A 51 -1.11 -7.40 -2.77
N ALA A 52 -1.53 -6.64 -3.79
CA ALA A 52 -0.61 -6.04 -4.74
C ALA A 52 0.34 -5.05 -4.06
N LEU A 53 -0.18 -4.22 -3.15
CA LEU A 53 0.63 -3.25 -2.39
C LEU A 53 1.68 -3.93 -1.50
N LEU A 54 1.39 -5.12 -0.95
CA LEU A 54 2.29 -5.82 -0.03
C LEU A 54 3.30 -6.74 -0.72
N GLY A 55 3.11 -7.11 -1.98
CA GLY A 55 3.93 -8.13 -2.62
C GLY A 55 4.32 -7.90 -4.07
N GLU A 56 3.62 -7.02 -4.80
CA GLU A 56 3.87 -6.79 -6.23
C GLU A 56 4.55 -5.45 -6.52
N ILE A 57 4.55 -4.52 -5.55
CA ILE A 57 5.24 -3.25 -5.72
C ILE A 57 6.75 -3.48 -5.71
N GLU A 58 7.40 -2.94 -6.74
CA GLU A 58 8.85 -2.88 -6.80
C GLU A 58 9.37 -1.91 -5.72
N GLU A 59 10.16 -2.45 -4.79
CA GLU A 59 10.77 -1.69 -3.71
C GLU A 59 12.29 -1.77 -3.79
N THR A 60 12.96 -0.77 -3.23
CA THR A 60 14.41 -0.79 -3.04
C THR A 60 14.73 -1.21 -1.61
N CYS A 61 15.48 -2.30 -1.47
CA CYS A 61 15.88 -2.88 -0.19
C CYS A 61 17.42 -2.99 -0.11
N ILE A 62 17.97 -2.82 1.10
CA ILE A 62 19.38 -3.12 1.36
C ILE A 62 19.55 -4.64 1.42
N THR A 63 20.14 -5.23 0.38
CA THR A 63 20.36 -6.68 0.29
C THR A 63 21.64 -7.15 0.99
N ARG A 64 22.65 -6.29 1.08
CA ARG A 64 23.93 -6.59 1.73
C ARG A 64 24.60 -5.30 2.20
N ALA A 65 25.19 -5.36 3.40
CA ALA A 65 26.11 -4.35 3.91
C ALA A 65 27.47 -5.00 4.17
N ALA A 66 28.55 -4.28 3.88
CA ALA A 66 29.92 -4.70 4.19
C ALA A 66 30.66 -3.52 4.81
N SER A 67 31.37 -3.79 5.91
CA SER A 67 32.09 -2.77 6.69
C SER A 67 33.58 -3.08 6.71
N TYR A 68 34.42 -2.03 6.72
CA TYR A 68 35.86 -2.19 6.75
C TYR A 68 36.31 -2.89 8.05
N ASN A 69 37.18 -3.91 7.91
CA ASN A 69 37.67 -4.75 9.01
C ASN A 69 36.62 -5.58 9.79
N VAL A 70 35.42 -5.77 9.22
CA VAL A 70 34.39 -6.67 9.79
C VAL A 70 34.34 -7.94 8.97
N LEU A 71 34.73 -9.06 9.58
CA LEU A 71 34.76 -10.36 8.90
C LEU A 71 33.38 -11.05 8.91
N HIS A 72 32.63 -10.90 10.00
CA HIS A 72 31.31 -11.48 10.16
C HIS A 72 30.41 -10.56 11.00
N GLU A 73 29.11 -10.82 10.99
CA GLU A 73 28.10 -10.02 11.69
C GLU A 73 28.33 -9.91 13.21
N TYR A 74 28.92 -10.92 13.85
CA TYR A 74 29.27 -10.90 15.28
C TYR A 74 30.62 -10.23 15.62
N SER A 75 31.35 -9.65 14.66
CA SER A 75 32.65 -9.06 14.96
C SER A 75 32.45 -7.77 15.75
N THR A 76 33.18 -7.60 16.86
CA THR A 76 33.14 -6.36 17.63
C THR A 76 33.94 -5.27 16.91
N ILE A 77 33.31 -4.13 16.65
CA ILE A 77 33.97 -2.94 16.10
C ILE A 77 34.28 -2.02 17.26
N ALA A 78 35.55 -1.74 17.51
CA ALA A 78 35.93 -0.84 18.59
C ALA A 78 35.38 0.58 18.35
N GLY A 79 34.58 1.10 19.29
CA GLY A 79 34.03 2.45 19.23
C GLY A 79 32.66 2.60 18.55
N ILE A 80 32.02 1.48 18.19
CA ILE A 80 30.58 1.39 17.87
C ILE A 80 29.91 0.66 19.03
#